data_AF-A0A1B7X0J5-F1
#
_entry.id   AF-A0A1B7X0J5-F1
#
_cell.length_a   1.000
_cell.length_b   1.000
_cell.length_c   1.000
_cell.angle_alpha   90.00
_cell.angle_beta   90.00
_cell.angle_gamma   90.00
#
_symmetry.space_group_name_H-M   'P 1'
#
loop_
_entity.id
_entity.type
_entity.pdbx_description
1 polymer ?
#
loop_
_entity_poly.entity_id
_entity_poly.type
_entity_poly.pdbx_seq_one_letter_code
_entity_poly.pdbx_strand_id
1 'polypeptide(L)'
;MAYYRKKRTPAQEEADRLRKQIARTKRVNVLKEYQAQWDNPQTKPFMLARSASGRRSIAEHQAILEQAVQRFLQRQPESLTKVRWLDVLCRGYDQIMQNARMVSPGSRPKLRAKDEANLFRTFVRKGYLRLDAETGLWNNTCRLM
;
A
#
# COMPACT_ATOMS: atom_id res chain seq x y z
N MET A 1 3.87 -23.58 23.91
CA MET A 1 4.98 -22.89 24.62
C MET A 1 4.48 -21.58 25.20
N ALA A 2 4.47 -21.44 26.52
CA ALA A 2 4.07 -20.20 27.17
C ALA A 2 5.23 -19.19 27.10
N TYR A 3 5.04 -18.07 26.39
CA TYR A 3 6.02 -17.00 26.33
C TYR A 3 6.00 -16.21 27.65
N TYR A 4 6.81 -16.60 28.62
CA TYR A 4 7.06 -15.79 29.81
C TYR A 4 7.82 -14.51 29.41
N ARG A 5 7.10 -13.40 29.24
CA ARG A 5 7.73 -12.07 29.18
C ARG A 5 8.03 -11.63 30.60
N LYS A 6 9.32 -11.48 30.95
CA LYS A 6 9.74 -10.81 32.20
C LYS A 6 9.02 -9.46 32.29
N LYS A 7 8.33 -9.21 33.41
CA LYS A 7 7.76 -7.89 33.70
C LYS A 7 8.91 -6.88 33.74
N ARG A 8 8.71 -5.72 33.10
CA ARG A 8 9.70 -4.64 33.09
C ARG A 8 9.80 -4.04 34.48
N THR A 9 10.99 -3.62 34.85
CA THR A 9 11.18 -2.86 36.10
C THR A 9 10.72 -1.42 35.90
N PRO A 10 10.32 -0.70 36.97
CA PRO A 10 9.94 0.71 36.88
C PRO A 10 11.01 1.58 36.18
N ALA A 11 12.29 1.34 36.48
CA ALA A 11 13.42 2.03 35.82
C ALA A 11 13.48 1.78 34.30
N GLN A 12 13.15 0.57 33.84
CA GLN A 12 13.09 0.26 32.40
C GLN A 12 11.88 0.93 31.73
N GLU A 13 10.76 1.05 32.42
CA GLU A 13 9.57 1.76 31.91
C GLU A 13 9.82 3.26 31.77
N GLU A 14 10.49 3.87 32.75
CA GLU A 14 10.89 5.28 32.71
C GLU A 14 11.91 5.55 31.61
N ALA A 15 12.95 4.70 31.47
CA ALA A 15 13.93 4.82 30.40
C ALA A 15 13.27 4.73 29.01
N ASP A 16 12.31 3.83 28.83
CA ASP A 16 11.56 3.71 27.56
C ASP A 16 10.61 4.90 27.33
N ARG A 17 10.01 5.45 28.38
CA ARG A 17 9.19 6.67 28.29
C ARG A 17 10.06 7.85 27.83
N LEU A 18 11.24 8.02 28.42
CA LEU A 18 12.20 9.06 28.06
C LEU A 18 12.69 8.90 26.61
N ARG A 19 13.05 7.68 26.19
CA ARG A 19 13.43 7.39 24.80
C ARG A 19 12.33 7.76 23.81
N LYS A 20 11.07 7.41 24.10
CA LYS A 20 9.92 7.77 23.27
C LYS A 20 9.72 9.28 23.21
N GLN A 21 9.89 9.98 24.33
CA GLN A 21 9.79 11.43 24.39
C GLN A 21 10.88 12.11 23.54
N ILE A 22 12.14 11.70 23.68
CA ILE A 22 13.26 12.20 22.88
C ILE A 22 13.01 11.96 21.38
N ALA A 23 12.57 10.76 21.00
CA ALA A 23 12.25 10.42 19.62
C ALA A 23 11.11 11.29 19.06
N ARG A 24 10.09 11.56 19.88
CA ARG A 24 8.98 12.46 19.52
C ARG A 24 9.49 13.88 19.29
N THR A 25 10.30 14.42 20.19
CA THR A 25 10.86 15.78 20.06
C THR A 25 11.74 15.92 18.82
N LYS A 26 12.63 14.96 18.56
CA LYS A 26 13.44 14.92 17.33
C LYS A 26 12.57 14.96 16.08
N ARG A 27 11.50 14.15 16.05
CA ARG A 27 10.57 14.14 14.91
C ARG A 27 9.84 15.46 14.72
N VAL A 28 9.42 16.11 15.81
CA VAL A 28 8.77 17.44 15.75
C VAL A 28 9.73 18.49 15.20
N ASN A 29 11.00 18.48 15.61
CA ASN A 29 11.99 19.44 15.11
C ASN A 29 12.24 19.28 13.61
N VAL A 30 12.38 18.04 13.12
CA VAL A 30 12.49 17.77 11.68
C VAL A 30 11.28 18.29 10.90
N LEU A 31 10.07 18.15 11.45
CA LEU A 31 8.86 18.69 10.80
C LEU A 31 8.83 20.22 10.79
N LYS A 32 9.31 20.87 11.86
CA LYS A 32 9.43 22.33 11.92
C LYS A 32 10.45 22.84 10.90
N GLU A 33 11.59 22.19 10.77
CA GLU A 33 12.62 22.52 9.76
C GLU A 33 12.06 22.36 8.35
N TYR A 34 11.34 21.26 8.08
CA TYR A 34 10.70 21.03 6.80
C TYR A 34 9.64 22.10 6.49
N GLN A 35 8.86 22.52 7.48
CA GLN A 35 7.88 23.59 7.34
C GLN A 35 8.56 24.95 7.05
N ALA A 36 9.65 25.27 7.76
CA ALA A 36 10.42 26.48 7.50
C ALA A 36 10.96 26.56 6.06
N GLN A 37 11.31 25.42 5.44
CA GLN A 37 11.71 25.37 4.03
C GLN A 37 10.54 25.63 3.05
N TRP A 38 9.30 25.32 3.44
CA TRP A 38 8.10 25.64 2.66
C TRP A 38 7.69 27.11 2.78
N ASP A 39 7.91 27.69 3.95
CA ASP A 39 7.56 29.09 4.25
C ASP A 39 8.62 30.07 3.71
N ASN A 40 9.88 29.64 3.54
CA ASN A 40 10.93 30.45 2.93
C ASN A 40 10.74 30.57 1.39
N PRO A 41 10.56 31.79 0.85
CA PRO A 41 10.36 32.02 -0.58
C PRO A 41 11.49 31.53 -1.48
N GLN A 42 12.74 31.48 -0.98
CA GLN A 42 13.91 31.06 -1.76
C GLN A 42 13.95 29.54 -1.97
N THR A 43 13.52 28.76 -0.97
CA THR A 43 13.53 27.30 -1.02
C THR A 43 12.22 26.70 -1.51
N LYS A 44 11.12 27.45 -1.43
CA LYS A 44 9.78 27.02 -1.85
C LYS A 44 9.70 26.48 -3.29
N PRO A 45 10.34 27.07 -4.31
CA PRO A 45 10.34 26.50 -5.68
C PRO A 45 10.93 25.09 -5.74
N PHE A 46 12.03 24.84 -5.03
CA PHE A 46 12.65 23.52 -4.94
C PHE A 46 11.76 22.51 -4.21
N MET A 47 11.09 22.93 -3.14
CA MET A 47 10.14 22.10 -2.40
C MET A 47 8.93 21.72 -3.26
N LEU A 48 8.42 22.66 -4.06
CA LEU A 48 7.35 22.41 -5.03
C LEU A 48 7.80 21.43 -6.12
N ALA A 49 9.00 21.61 -6.68
CA ALA A 49 9.55 20.71 -7.70
C ALA A 49 9.77 19.29 -7.15
N ARG A 50 10.34 19.17 -5.94
CA ARG A 50 10.52 17.89 -5.25
C ARG A 50 9.18 17.20 -4.94
N SER A 51 8.18 17.96 -4.50
CA SER A 51 6.82 17.46 -4.27
C SER A 51 6.13 17.02 -5.57
N ALA A 52 6.30 17.78 -6.65
CA ALA A 52 5.78 17.42 -7.97
C ALA A 52 6.44 16.14 -8.51
N SER A 53 7.77 16.01 -8.40
CA SER A 53 8.52 14.81 -8.76
C SER A 53 8.06 13.60 -7.92
N GLY A 54 7.92 13.77 -6.60
CA GLY A 54 7.40 12.72 -5.72
C GLY A 54 5.99 12.28 -6.09
N ARG A 55 5.08 13.22 -6.40
CA ARG A 55 3.72 12.92 -6.86
C ARG A 55 3.71 12.18 -8.19
N ARG A 56 4.57 12.57 -9.14
CA ARG A 56 4.74 11.86 -10.43
C ARG A 56 5.22 10.44 -10.22
N SER A 57 6.28 10.24 -9.43
CA SER A 57 6.80 8.90 -9.13
C SER A 57 5.76 8.00 -8.45
N ILE A 58 4.95 8.54 -7.54
CA ILE A 58 3.83 7.79 -6.92
C ILE A 58 2.77 7.43 -7.97
N ALA A 59 2.40 8.36 -8.84
CA ALA A 59 1.41 8.13 -9.89
C ALA A 59 1.91 7.09 -10.91
N GLU A 60 3.16 7.18 -11.35
CA GLU A 60 3.80 6.20 -12.24
C GLU A 60 3.82 4.80 -11.61
N HIS A 61 4.20 4.70 -10.33
CA HIS A 61 4.18 3.43 -9.62
C HIS A 61 2.76 2.85 -9.50
N GLN A 62 1.75 3.70 -9.26
CA GLN A 62 0.34 3.27 -9.26
C GLN A 62 -0.11 2.78 -10.64
N ALA A 63 0.24 3.50 -11.71
CA ALA A 63 -0.12 3.13 -13.08
C ALA A 63 0.47 1.76 -13.46
N ILE A 64 1.72 1.48 -13.08
CA ILE A 64 2.37 0.19 -13.33
C ILE A 64 1.67 -0.94 -12.56
N LEU A 65 1.31 -0.71 -11.30
CA LEU A 65 0.54 -1.67 -10.52
C LEU A 65 -0.82 -1.96 -11.15
N GLU A 66 -1.53 -0.92 -11.60
CA GLU A 66 -2.81 -1.07 -12.28
C GLU A 66 -2.67 -1.88 -13.58
N GLN A 67 -1.63 -1.63 -14.39
CA GLN A 67 -1.33 -2.43 -15.58
C GLN A 67 -1.00 -3.89 -15.25
N ALA A 68 -0.20 -4.14 -14.21
CA ALA A 68 0.14 -5.49 -13.78
C ALA A 68 -1.10 -6.28 -13.32
N VAL A 69 -1.98 -5.62 -12.57
CA VAL A 69 -3.26 -6.18 -12.14
C VAL A 69 -4.14 -6.49 -13.34
N GLN A 70 -4.30 -5.55 -14.28
CA GLN A 70 -5.10 -5.77 -15.50
C GLN A 70 -4.59 -6.96 -16.31
N ARG A 71 -3.27 -7.06 -16.55
CA ARG A 71 -2.67 -8.21 -17.26
C ARG A 71 -2.86 -9.53 -16.52
N PHE A 72 -2.74 -9.52 -15.20
CA PHE A 72 -2.99 -10.69 -14.38
C PHE A 72 -4.46 -11.13 -14.50
N LEU A 73 -5.40 -10.18 -14.39
CA LEU A 73 -6.83 -10.44 -14.47
C LEU A 73 -7.23 -10.92 -15.88
N GLN A 74 -6.68 -10.37 -16.96
CA GLN A 74 -6.95 -10.83 -18.32
C GLN A 74 -6.68 -12.33 -18.54
N ARG A 75 -5.74 -12.91 -17.77
CA ARG A 75 -5.42 -14.34 -17.84
C ARG A 75 -6.40 -15.24 -17.07
N GLN A 76 -7.23 -14.66 -16.21
CA GLN A 76 -8.19 -15.42 -15.40
C GLN A 76 -9.47 -15.72 -16.16
N PRO A 77 -10.20 -16.80 -15.80
CA PRO A 77 -11.54 -17.06 -16.32
C PRO A 77 -12.48 -15.87 -16.15
N GLU A 78 -13.46 -15.77 -17.05
CA GLU A 78 -14.44 -14.66 -17.04
C GLU A 78 -15.35 -14.71 -15.83
N SER A 79 -15.83 -15.89 -15.46
CA SER A 79 -16.78 -16.10 -14.36
C SER A 79 -16.23 -17.05 -13.30
N LEU A 80 -16.25 -16.62 -12.04
CA LEU A 80 -15.79 -17.41 -10.90
C LEU A 80 -16.64 -17.11 -9.65
N THR A 81 -16.69 -18.07 -8.72
CA THR A 81 -17.26 -17.82 -7.39
C THR A 81 -16.34 -16.92 -6.56
N LYS A 82 -16.88 -16.27 -5.52
CA LYS A 82 -16.09 -15.40 -4.62
C LYS A 82 -14.87 -16.11 -4.03
N VAL A 83 -15.04 -17.36 -3.58
CA VAL A 83 -13.96 -18.17 -2.98
C VAL A 83 -12.87 -18.45 -4.00
N ARG A 84 -13.24 -18.79 -5.25
CA ARG A 84 -12.28 -18.98 -6.34
C ARG A 84 -11.51 -17.70 -6.66
N TRP A 85 -12.16 -16.54 -6.64
CA TRP A 85 -11.45 -15.27 -6.79
C TRP A 85 -10.43 -15.03 -5.68
N LEU A 86 -10.78 -15.30 -4.42
CA LEU A 86 -9.83 -15.14 -3.31
C LEU A 86 -8.61 -16.07 -3.45
N ASP A 87 -8.80 -17.32 -3.87
CA ASP A 87 -7.69 -18.25 -4.14
C ASP A 87 -6.82 -17.81 -5.33
N VAL A 88 -7.44 -17.42 -6.45
CA VAL A 88 -6.73 -16.87 -7.63
C VAL A 88 -5.93 -15.63 -7.24
N LEU A 89 -6.50 -14.74 -6.43
CA LEU A 89 -5.83 -13.55 -5.94
C LEU A 89 -4.69 -13.87 -4.99
N CYS A 90 -4.82 -14.88 -4.13
CA CYS A 90 -3.74 -15.36 -3.27
C CYS A 90 -2.50 -15.71 -4.11
N ARG A 91 -2.69 -16.42 -5.22
CA ARG A 91 -1.59 -16.82 -6.13
C ARG A 91 -1.05 -15.65 -6.95
N GLY A 92 -1.92 -14.72 -7.35
CA GLY A 92 -1.52 -13.54 -8.13
C GLY A 92 -0.87 -12.42 -7.32
N TYR A 93 -1.17 -12.34 -6.02
CA TYR A 93 -0.69 -11.27 -5.13
C TYR A 93 0.83 -11.22 -5.08
N ASP A 94 1.49 -12.36 -4.90
CA ASP A 94 2.94 -12.43 -4.83
C ASP A 94 3.61 -11.95 -6.12
N GLN A 95 3.02 -12.29 -7.28
CA GLN A 95 3.50 -11.82 -8.58
C GLN A 95 3.34 -10.30 -8.74
N ILE A 96 2.19 -9.75 -8.35
CA ILE A 96 1.93 -8.30 -8.40
C ILE A 96 2.92 -7.56 -7.49
N MET A 97 3.15 -8.10 -6.29
CA MET A 97 4.08 -7.54 -5.31
C MET A 97 5.55 -7.65 -5.75
N GLN A 98 5.93 -8.76 -6.40
CA GLN A 98 7.26 -8.94 -6.96
C GLN A 98 7.53 -7.91 -8.08
N ASN A 99 6.59 -7.74 -9.01
CA ASN A 99 6.72 -6.75 -10.09
C ASN A 99 6.88 -5.33 -9.54
N ALA A 100 6.11 -4.99 -8.50
CA ALA A 100 6.20 -3.69 -7.84
C ALA A 100 7.57 -3.45 -7.17
N ARG A 101 8.15 -4.48 -6.55
CA ARG A 101 9.47 -4.40 -5.92
C ARG A 101 10.60 -4.22 -6.93
N MET A 102 10.51 -4.79 -8.13
CA MET A 102 11.54 -4.63 -9.17
C MET A 102 11.64 -3.18 -9.68
N VAL A 103 10.51 -2.46 -9.71
CA VAL A 103 10.44 -1.08 -10.23
C VAL A 103 10.86 -0.05 -9.19
N SER A 104 10.62 -0.32 -7.90
CA SER A 104 11.06 0.57 -6.83
C SER A 104 11.73 -0.23 -5.70
N PRO A 105 13.02 -0.59 -5.89
CA PRO A 105 13.80 -1.33 -4.90
C PRO A 105 13.87 -0.53 -3.60
N GLY A 106 13.28 -1.07 -2.53
CA GLY A 106 13.27 -0.45 -1.20
C GLY A 106 11.97 0.29 -0.84
N SER A 107 11.07 0.53 -1.79
CA SER A 107 9.70 0.88 -1.42
C SER A 107 8.96 -0.39 -1.00
N ARG A 108 8.20 -0.33 0.10
CA ARG A 108 7.18 -1.36 0.37
C ARG A 108 5.98 -0.96 -0.49
N PRO A 109 5.64 -1.67 -1.58
CA PRO A 109 4.43 -1.38 -2.33
C PRO A 109 3.27 -1.60 -1.37
N LYS A 110 2.73 -0.53 -0.78
CA LYS A 110 1.54 -0.64 0.06
C LYS A 110 0.33 -0.63 -0.87
N LEU A 111 0.14 -1.72 -1.61
CA LEU A 111 -1.23 -2.15 -1.87
C LEU A 111 -1.85 -2.31 -0.49
N ARG A 112 -2.75 -1.41 -0.10
CA ARG A 112 -3.41 -1.38 1.22
C ARG A 112 -4.29 -2.63 1.47
N ALA A 113 -4.10 -3.71 0.73
CA ALA A 113 -4.68 -5.00 1.02
C ALA A 113 -3.95 -5.57 2.24
N LYS A 114 -4.57 -5.43 3.42
CA LYS A 114 -4.11 -6.08 4.66
C LYS A 114 -4.20 -7.61 4.58
N ASP A 115 -5.02 -8.11 3.66
CA ASP A 115 -5.34 -9.50 3.36
C ASP A 115 -5.90 -9.58 1.93
N GLU A 116 -6.02 -10.79 1.39
CA GLU A 116 -6.54 -11.11 0.05
C GLU A 116 -8.00 -10.64 -0.09
N ALA A 117 -8.77 -10.70 1.01
CA ALA A 117 -10.14 -10.20 1.07
C ALA A 117 -10.23 -8.69 0.82
N ASN A 118 -9.27 -7.91 1.32
CA ASN A 118 -9.20 -6.47 1.08
C ASN A 118 -8.72 -6.16 -0.35
N LEU A 119 -7.84 -6.99 -0.93
CA LEU A 119 -7.51 -6.89 -2.35
C LEU A 119 -8.74 -7.11 -3.23
N PHE A 120 -9.51 -8.17 -2.97
CA PHE A 120 -10.76 -8.46 -3.66
C PHE A 120 -11.75 -7.30 -3.56
N ARG A 121 -12.00 -6.77 -2.35
CA ARG A 121 -12.85 -5.59 -2.15
C ARG A 121 -12.34 -4.38 -2.92
N THR A 122 -11.03 -4.20 -2.98
CA THR A 122 -10.40 -3.10 -3.73
C THR A 122 -10.67 -3.24 -5.23
N PHE A 123 -10.58 -4.45 -5.79
CA PHE A 123 -10.84 -4.71 -7.20
C PHE A 123 -12.32 -4.55 -7.56
N VAL A 124 -13.24 -4.98 -6.70
CA VAL A 124 -14.67 -4.69 -6.85
C VAL A 124 -14.93 -3.18 -6.84
N ARG A 125 -14.38 -2.44 -5.86
CA ARG A 125 -14.54 -0.98 -5.77
C ARG A 125 -13.96 -0.24 -6.98
N LYS A 126 -12.85 -0.75 -7.54
CA LYS A 126 -12.21 -0.19 -8.74
C LYS A 126 -12.90 -0.61 -10.04
N GLY A 127 -13.92 -1.48 -9.98
CA GLY A 127 -14.72 -1.91 -11.12
C GLY A 127 -14.10 -3.02 -11.97
N TYR A 128 -12.98 -3.61 -11.55
CA TYR A 128 -12.34 -4.74 -12.26
C TYR A 128 -13.11 -6.06 -12.11
N LEU A 129 -13.92 -6.16 -11.06
CA LEU A 129 -14.79 -7.31 -10.78
C LEU A 129 -16.22 -6.82 -10.57
N ARG A 130 -17.18 -7.51 -11.19
CA ARG A 130 -18.61 -7.21 -11.08
C ARG A 130 -19.37 -8.47 -10.71
N LEU A 131 -20.27 -8.40 -9.74
CA LEU A 131 -21.18 -9.50 -9.45
C LEU A 131 -22.30 -9.51 -10.50
N ASP A 132 -22.49 -10.64 -11.15
CA ASP A 132 -23.67 -10.92 -11.94
C ASP A 132 -24.81 -11.34 -11.01
N ALA A 133 -25.91 -10.59 -11.04
CA ALA A 133 -27.06 -10.84 -10.19
C ALA A 133 -27.89 -12.05 -10.65
N GLU A 134 -27.84 -12.41 -11.93
CA GLU A 134 -28.62 -13.51 -12.49
C GLU A 134 -27.95 -14.85 -12.20
N THR A 135 -26.63 -14.93 -12.39
CA THR A 135 -25.86 -16.17 -12.20
C THR A 135 -25.26 -16.30 -10.80
N GLY A 136 -25.17 -15.19 -10.05
CA GLY A 136 -24.50 -15.15 -8.74
C GLY A 136 -22.98 -15.28 -8.82
N LEU A 137 -22.40 -15.21 -10.03
CA LEU A 137 -20.97 -15.33 -10.29
C LEU A 137 -20.30 -13.96 -10.38
N TRP A 138 -19.01 -13.90 -10.06
CA TRP A 138 -18.22 -12.70 -10.22
C TRP A 138 -17.55 -12.70 -11.59
N ASN A 139 -17.89 -11.67 -12.37
CA ASN A 139 -17.41 -11.43 -13.71
C ASN A 139 -16.17 -10.53 -13.71
N ASN A 140 -15.18 -10.92 -14.52
CA ASN A 140 -13.98 -10.16 -14.79
C ASN A 140 -14.22 -9.13 -15.90
N THR A 141 -14.35 -7.86 -15.53
CA THR A 141 -14.66 -6.80 -16.49
C THR A 141 -13.47 -6.46 -17.39
N CYS A 142 -12.24 -6.83 -17.01
CA CYS A 142 -11.05 -6.61 -17.81
C CYS A 142 -10.99 -7.45 -19.10
N ARG A 143 -11.90 -8.41 -19.28
CA ARG A 143 -12.06 -9.19 -20.52
C ARG A 143 -13.22 -8.72 -21.40
N LEU A 144 -14.14 -7.92 -20.84
CA LEU A 144 -15.31 -7.40 -21.55
C LEU A 144 -15.02 -6.10 -22.32
N MET A 145 -13.80 -5.56 -22.16
CA MET A 145 -13.25 -4.41 -22.91
C MET A 145 -12.27 -4.91 -23.97
#